data_AF-R6H783-F1
#
_entry.id   AF-R6H783-F1
#
_cell.length_a   1.000
_cell.length_b   1.000
_cell.length_c   1.000
_cell.angle_alpha   90.00
_cell.angle_beta   90.00
_cell.angle_gamma   90.00
#
_symmetry.space_group_name_H-M   'P 1'
#
loop_
_entity.id
_entity.type
_entity.pdbx_description
1 polymer ?
#
loop_
_entity_poly.entity_id
_entity_poly.type
_entity_poly.pdbx_seq_one_letter_code
_entity_poly.pdbx_strand_id
1 'polypeptide(L)'
;MAGATFQLEDAEGNVVKLVKVSDTEYRVANGEEANSVDSFTTVSTGNIVVTGVDLDNYTLVETVAPAGYNLLKDPVPVKVEAANNLIVEVANSTGSELPSTGGMGTTIFYVLGSILVLGAAVLLITKKRMNAAA
;
A
#
# COMPACT_ATOMS: atom_id res chain seq x y z
N MET A 1 12.99 -5.79 9.99
CA MET A 1 11.59 -6.07 10.38
C MET A 1 11.22 -7.37 9.70
N ALA A 2 10.73 -8.38 10.44
CA ALA A 2 10.46 -9.70 9.85
C ALA A 2 9.01 -9.83 9.39
N GLY A 3 8.77 -10.60 8.34
CA GLY A 3 7.44 -11.08 7.96
C GLY A 3 6.70 -10.21 6.94
N ALA A 4 7.33 -9.18 6.39
CA ALA A 4 6.79 -8.45 5.23
C ALA A 4 7.14 -9.20 3.94
N THR A 5 6.21 -9.32 2.99
CA THR A 5 6.45 -10.00 1.71
C THR A 5 6.41 -9.01 0.56
N PHE A 6 7.44 -9.05 -0.28
CA PHE A 6 7.61 -8.15 -1.42
C PHE A 6 7.73 -8.91 -2.73
N GLN A 7 7.18 -8.33 -3.79
CA GLN A 7 7.46 -8.68 -5.17
C GLN A 7 8.40 -7.63 -5.76
N LEU A 8 9.30 -8.08 -6.63
CA LEU A 8 10.16 -7.20 -7.42
C LEU A 8 9.57 -7.14 -8.83
N GLU A 9 9.19 -5.95 -9.27
CA GLU A 9 8.70 -5.69 -10.62
C GLU A 9 9.76 -4.92 -11.43
N ASP A 10 9.91 -5.24 -12.70
CA ASP A 10 10.77 -4.51 -13.64
C ASP A 10 10.15 -3.16 -14.05
N ALA A 11 10.86 -2.40 -14.91
CA ALA A 11 10.39 -1.10 -15.42
C ALA A 11 9.08 -1.19 -16.24
N GLU A 12 8.73 -2.38 -16.73
CA GLU A 12 7.52 -2.66 -17.50
C GLU A 12 6.36 -3.13 -16.60
N GLY A 13 6.61 -3.35 -15.31
CA GLY A 13 5.63 -3.84 -14.33
C GLY A 13 5.49 -5.37 -14.32
N ASN A 14 6.42 -6.11 -14.91
CA ASN A 14 6.41 -7.57 -14.83
C ASN A 14 7.13 -8.04 -13.57
N VAL A 15 6.59 -9.08 -12.94
CA VAL A 15 7.21 -9.68 -11.76
C VAL A 15 8.48 -10.44 -12.15
N VAL A 16 9.59 -10.08 -11.54
CA VAL A 16 10.88 -10.74 -11.69
C VAL A 16 10.87 -12.04 -10.90
N LYS A 17 10.98 -13.17 -11.59
CA LYS A 17 11.09 -14.50 -10.95
C LYS A 17 12.42 -14.64 -10.23
N LEU A 18 12.38 -15.08 -8.98
CA LEU A 18 13.55 -15.24 -8.12
C LEU A 18 13.75 -16.69 -7.72
N VAL A 19 14.97 -17.08 -7.42
CA VAL A 19 15.29 -18.37 -6.80
C VAL A 19 15.90 -18.09 -5.43
N LYS A 20 15.33 -18.70 -4.39
CA LYS A 20 15.82 -18.58 -3.02
C LYS A 20 17.16 -19.31 -2.88
N VAL A 21 18.21 -18.58 -2.50
CA VAL A 21 19.54 -19.13 -2.20
C VAL A 21 19.66 -19.37 -0.70
N SER A 22 19.22 -18.41 0.12
CA SER A 22 19.14 -18.50 1.58
C SER A 22 17.99 -17.65 2.11
N ASP A 23 17.85 -17.50 3.43
CA ASP A 23 16.79 -16.67 4.03
C ASP A 23 16.96 -15.17 3.73
N THR A 24 18.18 -14.72 3.44
CA THR A 24 18.51 -13.32 3.14
C THR A 24 18.97 -13.10 1.70
N GLU A 25 19.09 -14.15 0.90
CA GLU A 25 19.69 -14.07 -0.43
C GLU A 25 18.82 -14.76 -1.49
N TYR A 26 18.57 -14.03 -2.56
CA TYR A 26 17.84 -14.47 -3.74
C TYR A 26 18.67 -14.13 -4.97
N ARG A 27 18.44 -14.88 -6.05
CA ARG A 27 18.96 -14.56 -7.38
C ARG A 27 17.83 -14.50 -8.39
N VAL A 28 17.99 -13.77 -9.47
CA VAL A 28 17.05 -13.84 -10.60
C VAL A 28 17.06 -15.26 -11.21
N ALA A 29 15.89 -15.74 -11.60
CA ALA A 29 15.72 -17.04 -12.25
C ALA A 29 16.20 -17.00 -13.71
N ASN A 30 16.89 -18.05 -14.15
CA ASN A 30 17.32 -18.22 -15.53
C ASN A 30 16.20 -18.86 -16.34
N GLY A 31 15.25 -18.04 -16.81
CA GLY A 31 14.06 -18.50 -17.51
C GLY A 31 13.08 -19.23 -16.58
N GLU A 32 12.50 -20.33 -17.06
CA GLU A 32 11.50 -21.09 -16.31
C GLU A 32 12.17 -22.16 -15.42
N GLU A 33 12.56 -21.76 -14.21
CA GLU A 33 13.06 -22.67 -13.18
C GLU A 33 11.90 -23.16 -12.29
N ALA A 34 11.77 -24.47 -12.08
CA ALA A 34 10.66 -25.04 -11.27
C ALA A 34 10.65 -24.58 -9.80
N ASN A 35 11.80 -24.11 -9.28
CA ASN A 35 11.95 -23.60 -7.92
C ASN A 35 11.90 -22.07 -7.84
N SER A 36 11.49 -21.40 -8.91
CA SER A 36 11.33 -19.95 -8.89
C SER A 36 10.14 -19.55 -8.02
N VAL A 37 10.29 -18.43 -7.32
CA VAL A 37 9.27 -17.76 -6.51
C VAL A 37 9.06 -16.35 -7.05
N ASP A 38 7.84 -15.84 -6.89
CA ASP A 38 7.46 -14.51 -7.35
C ASP A 38 7.68 -13.44 -6.27
N SER A 39 8.03 -13.86 -5.05
CA SER A 39 8.15 -12.98 -3.89
C SER A 39 9.22 -13.45 -2.92
N PHE A 40 9.68 -12.53 -2.07
CA PHE A 40 10.56 -12.80 -0.95
C PHE A 40 10.01 -12.19 0.33
N THR A 41 10.35 -12.80 1.47
CA THR A 41 9.90 -12.33 2.80
C THR A 41 11.08 -11.74 3.56
N THR A 42 10.87 -10.58 4.18
CA THR A 42 11.87 -9.94 5.04
C THR A 42 12.08 -10.72 6.34
N VAL A 43 13.32 -10.73 6.82
CA VAL A 43 13.71 -11.41 8.06
C VAL A 43 14.02 -10.41 9.17
N SER A 44 14.11 -10.90 10.41
CA SER A 44 14.38 -10.05 11.59
C SER A 44 15.77 -9.44 11.57
N THR A 45 16.71 -10.05 10.83
CA THR A 45 18.13 -9.77 10.93
C THR A 45 18.77 -9.86 9.55
N GLY A 46 19.44 -8.78 9.13
CA GLY A 46 20.08 -8.69 7.82
C GLY A 46 19.18 -8.06 6.75
N ASN A 47 19.81 -7.60 5.68
CA ASN A 47 19.13 -7.06 4.50
C ASN A 47 18.81 -8.22 3.55
N ILE A 48 17.71 -8.11 2.81
CA ILE A 48 17.47 -9.01 1.69
C ILE A 48 18.35 -8.57 0.51
N VAL A 49 19.11 -9.50 -0.05
CA VAL A 49 19.97 -9.29 -1.21
C VAL A 49 19.39 -10.05 -2.39
N VAL A 50 19.17 -9.35 -3.50
CA VAL A 50 18.78 -9.96 -4.78
C VAL A 50 19.93 -9.77 -5.78
N THR A 51 20.45 -10.87 -6.30
CA THR A 51 21.58 -10.90 -7.25
C THR A 51 21.12 -11.21 -8.67
N GLY A 52 21.89 -10.77 -9.66
CA GLY A 52 21.56 -11.00 -11.08
C GLY A 52 20.45 -10.11 -11.62
N VAL A 53 20.14 -9.00 -10.94
CA VAL A 53 19.29 -7.93 -11.48
C VAL A 53 20.08 -7.08 -12.47
N ASP A 54 19.43 -6.67 -13.54
CA ASP A 54 20.01 -5.78 -14.54
C ASP A 54 20.09 -4.34 -14.02
N LEU A 55 20.87 -3.50 -14.71
CA LEU A 55 21.02 -2.08 -14.37
C LEU A 55 19.82 -1.27 -14.88
N ASP A 56 18.69 -1.38 -14.20
CA ASP A 56 17.45 -0.69 -14.56
C ASP A 56 16.67 -0.19 -13.32
N ASN A 57 15.50 0.36 -13.58
CA ASN A 57 14.51 0.76 -12.60
C ASN A 57 13.61 -0.42 -12.30
N TYR A 58 13.39 -0.65 -11.02
CA TYR A 58 12.54 -1.68 -10.49
C TYR A 58 11.57 -1.08 -9.48
N THR A 59 10.53 -1.83 -9.18
CA THR A 59 9.53 -1.45 -8.18
C THR A 59 9.38 -2.58 -7.17
N LEU A 60 9.49 -2.25 -5.88
CA LEU A 60 9.15 -3.16 -4.80
C LEU A 60 7.69 -2.96 -4.41
N VAL A 61 6.90 -4.01 -4.61
CA VAL A 61 5.48 -4.04 -4.26
C VAL A 61 5.30 -4.89 -3.01
N GLU A 62 4.86 -4.27 -1.91
CA GLU A 62 4.52 -5.03 -0.70
C GLU A 62 3.18 -5.74 -0.93
N THR A 63 3.17 -7.07 -0.82
CA THR A 63 1.96 -7.89 -0.97
C THR A 63 1.38 -8.31 0.37
N VAL A 64 2.22 -8.43 1.39
CA VAL A 64 1.82 -8.78 2.75
C VAL A 64 2.57 -7.91 3.74
N ALA A 65 1.83 -7.15 4.52
CA ALA A 65 2.37 -6.34 5.60
C ALA A 65 2.81 -7.23 6.78
N PRO A 66 3.86 -6.86 7.52
CA PRO A 66 4.23 -7.56 8.74
C PRO A 66 3.17 -7.36 9.83
N ALA A 67 3.12 -8.26 10.80
CA ALA A 67 2.11 -8.22 11.86
C ALA A 67 2.13 -6.88 12.63
N GLY A 68 0.99 -6.22 12.70
CA GLY A 68 0.83 -4.93 13.40
C GLY A 68 1.16 -3.69 12.56
N TYR A 69 1.42 -3.85 11.25
CA TYR A 69 1.68 -2.75 10.32
C TYR A 69 0.62 -2.71 9.20
N ASN A 70 0.49 -1.54 8.58
CA ASN A 70 -0.39 -1.36 7.42
C ASN A 70 0.36 -1.74 6.15
N LEU A 71 -0.37 -2.32 5.20
CA LEU A 71 0.16 -2.59 3.87
C LEU A 71 0.49 -1.29 3.17
N LEU A 72 1.70 -1.19 2.63
CA LEU A 72 2.12 -0.04 1.86
C LEU A 72 1.28 0.06 0.57
N LYS A 73 0.54 1.17 0.42
CA LYS A 73 -0.31 1.41 -0.77
C LYS A 73 0.49 1.91 -1.97
N ASP A 74 1.61 2.58 -1.71
CA ASP A 74 2.46 3.18 -2.73
C ASP A 74 3.69 2.28 -2.96
N PRO A 75 3.89 1.74 -4.16
CA PRO A 75 5.08 0.94 -4.46
C PRO A 75 6.39 1.71 -4.27
N VAL A 76 7.46 1.02 -3.89
CA VAL A 76 8.77 1.65 -3.64
C VAL A 76 9.65 1.54 -4.89
N PRO A 77 9.95 2.64 -5.61
CA PRO A 77 10.85 2.59 -6.74
C PRO A 77 12.31 2.37 -6.28
N VAL A 78 13.01 1.48 -6.95
CA VAL A 78 14.41 1.14 -6.71
C VAL A 78 15.17 1.25 -8.01
N LYS A 79 16.25 2.03 -8.02
CA LYS A 79 17.14 2.13 -9.19
C LYS A 79 18.41 1.33 -8.92
N VAL A 80 18.69 0.33 -9.76
CA VAL A 80 19.90 -0.47 -9.67
C VAL A 80 20.99 0.19 -10.52
N GLU A 81 21.97 0.80 -9.85
CA GLU A 81 23.13 1.42 -10.51
C GLU A 81 24.39 0.58 -10.33
N ALA A 82 25.35 0.67 -11.27
CA ALA A 82 26.57 -0.14 -11.31
C ALA A 82 27.56 0.07 -10.13
N ALA A 83 27.22 0.93 -9.17
CA ALA A 83 28.06 1.22 -8.02
C ALA A 83 27.64 0.36 -6.81
N ASN A 84 28.41 -0.70 -6.55
CA ASN A 84 28.37 -1.64 -5.42
C ASN A 84 28.00 -1.04 -4.04
N ASN A 85 26.70 -0.92 -3.75
CA ASN A 85 26.01 -1.15 -2.45
C ASN A 85 24.79 -0.21 -2.35
N LEU A 86 23.59 -0.75 -2.57
CA LEU A 86 22.35 -0.08 -2.17
C LEU A 86 22.01 -0.50 -0.73
N ILE A 87 22.20 0.43 0.22
CA ILE A 87 21.50 0.35 1.51
C ILE A 87 20.20 1.13 1.32
N VAL A 88 19.11 0.42 1.04
CA VAL A 88 17.77 1.01 1.02
C VAL A 88 17.27 1.03 2.45
N GLU A 89 17.27 2.20 3.09
CA GLU A 89 16.47 2.43 4.29
C GLU A 89 15.00 2.45 3.87
N VAL A 90 14.31 1.32 3.99
CA VAL A 90 12.85 1.28 3.90
C VAL A 90 12.30 1.92 5.18
N ALA A 91 11.96 3.21 5.08
CA ALA A 91 11.25 3.93 6.13
C ALA A 91 9.82 3.35 6.26
N ASN A 92 9.66 2.32 7.09
CA ASN A 92 8.33 1.81 7.44
C ASN A 92 7.70 2.75 8.49
N SER A 93 6.60 3.40 8.13
CA SER A 93 5.83 4.19 9.07
C SER A 93 4.97 3.27 9.93
N THR A 94 5.17 3.28 11.26
CA THR A 94 4.18 2.73 12.20
C THR A 94 2.94 3.61 12.16
N GLY A 95 2.06 3.38 11.20
CA GLY A 95 0.72 3.93 11.22
C GLY A 95 -0.14 3.04 12.10
N SER A 96 -0.63 3.57 13.22
CA SER A 96 -2.02 3.24 13.54
C SER A 96 -2.78 3.58 12.27
N GLU A 97 -3.47 2.63 11.61
CA GLU A 97 -4.62 3.07 10.82
C GLU A 97 -5.39 3.95 11.80
N LEU A 98 -5.45 5.26 11.52
CA LEU A 98 -6.56 6.01 12.06
C LEU A 98 -7.76 5.20 11.57
N PRO A 99 -8.64 4.70 12.47
CA PRO A 99 -9.87 4.12 11.99
C PRO A 99 -10.42 5.16 11.02
N SER A 100 -10.63 4.78 9.76
CA SER A 100 -11.52 5.54 8.91
C SER A 100 -12.85 5.50 9.65
N THR A 101 -13.09 6.48 10.53
CA THR A 101 -14.35 6.65 11.26
C THR A 101 -15.32 7.23 10.25
N GLY A 102 -15.66 6.34 9.34
CA GLY A 102 -16.50 6.48 8.18
C GLY A 102 -17.06 5.10 7.80
N GLY A 103 -17.10 4.15 8.73
CA GLY A 103 -17.82 2.89 8.53
C GLY A 103 -19.30 3.15 8.21
N MET A 104 -20.01 2.16 7.70
CA MET A 104 -21.42 2.28 7.25
C MET A 104 -22.37 2.94 8.28
N GLY A 105 -22.02 2.93 9.57
CA GLY A 105 -22.78 3.61 10.63
C GLY A 105 -22.84 5.15 10.51
N THR A 106 -21.79 5.83 10.05
CA THR A 106 -21.80 7.31 9.93
C THR A 106 -22.57 7.79 8.71
N THR A 107 -22.65 6.98 7.65
CA THR A 107 -23.42 7.29 6.44
C THR A 107 -24.91 7.46 6.74
N ILE A 108 -25.46 6.63 7.64
CA ILE A 108 -26.85 6.71 8.09
C ILE A 108 -27.11 8.04 8.82
N PHE A 109 -26.19 8.49 9.68
CA PHE A 109 -26.32 9.78 10.36
C PHE A 109 -26.26 10.97 9.39
N TYR A 110 -25.41 10.92 8.36
CA TYR A 110 -25.37 11.98 7.33
C TYR A 110 -26.65 12.05 6.50
N VAL A 111 -27.21 10.89 6.10
CA VAL A 111 -28.46 10.83 5.34
C VAL A 111 -29.65 11.34 6.17
N LEU A 112 -29.78 10.91 7.43
CA LEU A 112 -30.86 11.40 8.30
C LEU A 112 -30.70 12.89 8.62
N GLY A 113 -29.47 13.33 8.93
CA GLY A 113 -29.17 14.73 9.22
C GLY A 113 -29.46 15.66 8.03
N SER A 114 -29.08 15.24 6.82
CA SER A 114 -29.34 16.03 5.60
C SER A 114 -30.83 16.18 5.28
N ILE A 115 -31.63 15.11 5.45
CA ILE A 115 -33.09 15.17 5.29
C ILE A 115 -33.71 16.14 6.29
N LEU A 116 -33.27 16.10 7.56
CA LEU A 116 -33.78 16.98 8.61
C LEU A 116 -33.46 18.46 8.32
N VAL A 117 -32.22 18.75 7.91
CA VAL A 117 -31.79 20.12 7.55
C VAL A 117 -32.55 20.65 6.34
N LEU A 118 -32.71 19.84 5.28
CA LEU A 118 -33.49 20.24 4.11
C LEU A 118 -34.96 20.48 4.45
N GLY A 119 -35.57 19.64 5.29
CA GLY A 119 -36.94 19.83 5.77
C GLY A 119 -37.11 21.14 6.57
N ALA A 120 -36.17 21.44 7.47
CA ALA A 120 -36.18 22.68 8.24
C ALA A 120 -35.99 23.92 7.34
N ALA A 121 -35.11 23.84 6.33
CA ALA A 121 -34.91 24.93 5.38
C ALA A 121 -36.19 25.24 4.58
N VAL A 122 -36.88 24.20 4.08
CA VAL A 122 -38.16 24.36 3.38
C VAL A 122 -39.21 24.99 4.30
N LEU A 123 -39.35 24.51 5.55
CA LEU A 123 -40.29 25.07 6.53
C LEU A 123 -40.00 26.54 6.88
N LEU A 124 -38.73 26.93 7.01
CA LEU A 124 -38.36 28.31 7.29
C LEU A 124 -38.67 29.22 6.09
N ILE A 125 -38.44 28.75 4.86
CA ILE A 125 -38.76 29.50 3.64
C ILE A 125 -40.28 29.69 3.52
N THR A 126 -41.08 28.64 3.73
CA THR A 126 -42.54 28.75 3.65
C THR A 126 -43.09 29.66 4.75
N LYS A 127 -42.60 29.54 5.99
CA LYS A 127 -43.00 30.42 7.10
C LYS A 127 -42.59 31.87 6.87
N LYS A 128 -41.40 32.14 6.33
CA LYS A 128 -40.99 33.51 5.94
C LYS A 128 -41.89 34.09 4.86
N ARG A 129 -42.28 33.29 3.86
CA ARG A 129 -43.20 33.74 2.80
C ARG A 129 -44.61 34.00 3.32
N MET A 130 -45.10 33.16 4.23
CA MET A 130 -46.42 33.35 4.85
C MET A 130 -46.45 34.58 5.75
N ASN A 131 -45.39 34.83 6.53
CA ASN A 131 -45.27 36.03 7.35
C ASN A 131 -45.07 37.31 6.53
N ALA A 132 -44.56 37.21 5.30
CA ALA A 132 -44.45 38.33 4.37
C ALA A 132 -45.72 38.57 3.54
N ALA A 133 -46.69 37.66 3.60
CA ALA A 133 -47.97 37.73 2.92
C ALA A 133 -49.16 37.97 3.89
N ALA A 134 -48.87 38.17 5.18
CA ALA A 134 -49.81 38.59 6.23
C ALA A 134 -49.53 40.05 6.60
#